data_AF-A0A1Q9XPF9-F1
#
_entry.id   AF-A0A1Q9XPF9-F1
#
_cell.length_a   1.000
_cell.length_b   1.000
_cell.length_c   1.000
_cell.angle_alpha   90.00
_cell.angle_beta   90.00
_cell.angle_gamma   90.00
#
_symmetry.space_group_name_H-M   'P 1'
#
loop_
_entity.id
_entity.type
_entity.pdbx_description
1 polymer ?
#
loop_
_entity_poly.entity_id
_entity_poly.type
_entity_poly.pdbx_seq_one_letter_code
_entity_poly.pdbx_strand_id
1 'polypeptide(L)' 'MKAAITLYDALVSANVPTDKAKDVVEAWEKDMENLATKQDLLGLGESLKSDFKALLYQAMLLQTLTMAGVFIAVIKLIN' A
#
# COMPACT_ATOMS: atom_id res chain seq x y z
N MET A 1 -17.94 -16.24 6.89
CA MET A 1 -18.89 -17.37 7.01
C MET A 1 -18.41 -18.71 6.45
N LYS A 2 -18.30 -18.95 5.13
CA LYS A 2 -17.97 -20.31 4.63
C LYS A 2 -16.61 -20.83 5.15
N ALA A 3 -15.59 -19.97 5.19
CA ALA A 3 -14.28 -20.31 5.72
C ALA A 3 -14.26 -20.59 7.24
N ALA A 4 -15.01 -19.82 8.03
CA ALA A 4 -15.13 -20.02 9.48
C ALA A 4 -15.78 -21.36 9.84
N ILE A 5 -16.83 -21.75 9.10
CA ILE A 5 -17.49 -23.05 9.26
C ILE A 5 -16.54 -24.19 8.88
N THR A 6 -15.84 -24.07 7.75
CA THR A 6 -14.85 -25.09 7.34
C THR A 6 -13.68 -25.21 8.32
N LEU A 7 -13.24 -24.09 8.91
CA LEU A 7 -12.19 -24.09 9.94
C LEU A 7 -12.67 -24.74 11.24
N TYR A 8 -13.89 -24.43 11.69
CA TYR A 8 -14.51 -25.06 12.84
C TYR A 8 -14.63 -26.59 12.66
N ASP A 9 -15.18 -27.03 11.52
CA ASP A 9 -15.36 -28.45 11.21
C ASP A 9 -14.02 -29.18 11.13
N ALA A 10 -12.99 -28.54 10.58
CA ALA A 10 -11.64 -29.09 10.55
C ALA A 10 -11.02 -29.24 11.95
N LEU A 11 -11.22 -28.25 12.83
CA LEU A 11 -10.71 -28.29 14.21
C LEU A 11 -11.40 -29.40 15.02
N VAL A 12 -12.73 -29.51 14.91
CA VAL A 12 -13.48 -30.58 15.58
C VAL A 12 -13.09 -31.96 15.04
N SER A 13 -12.90 -32.08 13.72
CA SER A 13 -12.40 -33.31 13.07
C SER A 13 -10.97 -33.68 13.52
N ALA A 14 -10.15 -32.69 13.83
CA ALA A 14 -8.83 -32.86 14.44
C ALA A 14 -8.87 -33.12 15.96
N ASN A 15 -10.05 -33.43 16.51
CA ASN A 15 -10.25 -33.78 17.91
C ASN A 15 -10.02 -32.61 18.89
N VAL A 16 -10.11 -31.36 18.42
CA VAL A 16 -10.09 -30.17 19.27
C VAL A 16 -11.45 -30.02 19.97
N PRO A 17 -11.48 -29.78 21.29
CA PRO A 17 -12.72 -29.50 22.02
C PRO A 17 -13.54 -28.37 21.37
N THR A 18 -14.87 -28.53 21.33
CA THR A 18 -15.76 -27.61 20.61
C THR A 18 -15.69 -26.16 21.11
N ASP A 19 -15.48 -25.97 22.41
CA ASP A 19 -15.24 -24.66 23.04
C ASP A 19 -13.95 -24.02 22.49
N LYS A 20 -12.86 -24.79 22.43
CA LYS A 20 -11.58 -24.32 21.89
C LYS A 20 -11.61 -24.10 20.39
N ALA A 21 -12.33 -24.92 19.64
CA ALA A 21 -12.51 -24.73 18.21
C ALA A 21 -13.24 -23.42 17.92
N LYS A 22 -14.25 -23.08 18.73
CA LYS A 22 -14.98 -21.81 18.62
C LYS A 22 -14.09 -20.61 18.95
N ASP A 23 -13.31 -20.67 20.03
CA ASP A 23 -12.39 -19.60 20.43
C ASP A 23 -11.38 -19.27 19.30
N VAL A 24 -10.84 -20.30 18.64
CA VAL A 24 -9.89 -20.14 17.52
C VAL A 24 -10.56 -19.50 16.30
N VAL A 25 -11.78 -19.90 15.98
CA VAL A 25 -12.53 -19.35 14.85
C VAL A 25 -12.90 -17.89 15.10
N GLU A 26 -13.34 -17.55 16.32
CA GLU A 26 -13.63 -16.16 16.70
C GLU A 26 -12.37 -15.28 16.66
N ALA A 27 -11.23 -15.79 17.16
CA ALA A 27 -9.95 -15.07 17.07
C ALA A 27 -9.52 -14.86 15.62
N TRP A 28 -9.66 -15.87 14.77
CA TRP A 28 -9.33 -15.79 13.35
C TRP A 28 -10.25 -14.83 12.57
N GLU A 29 -11.56 -14.83 12.85
CA GLU A 29 -12.50 -13.86 12.25
C GLU A 29 -12.13 -12.43 12.64
N LYS A 30 -11.82 -12.20 13.93
CA LYS A 30 -11.38 -10.90 14.44
C LYS A 30 -10.06 -10.43 13.80
N ASP A 31 -9.14 -11.33 13.55
CA ASP A 31 -7.89 -11.00 12.87
C ASP A 31 -8.12 -10.69 11.38
N MET A 32 -9.04 -11.41 10.72
CA MET A 32 -9.39 -11.16 9.32
C MET A 32 -10.16 -9.84 9.11
N GLU A 33 -10.89 -9.35 10.10
CA GLU A 33 -11.57 -8.04 10.03
C GLU A 33 -10.61 -6.87 9.80
N ASN A 34 -9.37 -6.99 10.26
CA ASN A 34 -8.36 -5.92 10.18
C ASN A 34 -7.46 -6.02 8.94
N LEU A 35 -7.77 -6.91 8.00
CA LEU A 35 -6.98 -7.04 6.77
C LEU A 35 -7.35 -5.93 5.77
N ALA A 36 -6.32 -5.26 5.24
CA ALA A 36 -6.48 -4.29 4.17
C ALA A 36 -7.21 -4.94 2.97
N THR A 37 -8.25 -4.28 2.50
CA THR A 37 -9.01 -4.75 1.35
C THR A 37 -8.21 -4.54 0.07
N LYS A 38 -8.60 -5.23 -1.01
CA LYS A 38 -8.01 -5.00 -2.33
C LYS A 38 -8.14 -3.54 -2.79
N GLN A 39 -9.22 -2.87 -2.37
CA GLN A 39 -9.44 -1.46 -2.69
C GLN A 39 -8.46 -0.56 -1.94
N ASP A 40 -8.16 -0.87 -0.69
CA ASP A 40 -7.15 -0.13 0.10
C ASP A 40 -5.76 -0.24 -0.55
N LEU A 41 -5.41 -1.43 -1.04
CA LEU A 41 -4.15 -1.64 -1.76
C LEU A 41 -4.09 -0.89 -3.10
N LEU A 42 -5.20 -0.84 -3.84
CA LEU A 42 -5.29 -0.05 -5.08
C LEU A 42 -5.17 1.45 -4.78
N GLY A 43 -5.88 1.94 -3.76
CA GLY A 43 -5.80 3.33 -3.32
C GLY A 43 -4.40 3.73 -2.88
N LEU A 44 -3.70 2.86 -2.13
CA LEU A 44 -2.30 3.06 -1.76
C LEU A 44 -1.39 3.16 -3.00
N GLY A 45 -1.60 2.27 -3.99
CA GLY A 45 -0.85 2.30 -5.24
C GLY A 45 -1.07 3.59 -6.05
N GLU A 46 -2.31 4.09 -6.10
CA GLU A 46 -2.62 5.36 -6.75
C GLU A 46 -2.01 6.55 -6.02
N SER A 47 -2.08 6.56 -4.69
CA SER A 47 -1.45 7.60 -3.86
C SER A 47 0.05 7.66 -4.10
N LEU A 48 0.74 6.52 -4.01
CA LEU A 48 2.19 6.44 -4.23
C LEU A 48 2.57 6.91 -5.64
N LYS A 49 1.78 6.54 -6.65
CA LYS A 49 2.01 6.99 -8.04
C LYS A 49 1.83 8.50 -8.18
N SER A 50 0.85 9.08 -7.49
CA SER A 50 0.61 10.53 -7.48
C SER A 50 1.77 11.27 -6.81
N ASP A 51 2.20 10.81 -5.63
CA ASP A 51 3.29 11.43 -4.87
C ASP A 51 4.61 11.37 -5.65
N PHE A 52 4.89 10.24 -6.30
CA PHE A 52 6.07 10.10 -7.14
C PHE A 52 6.05 11.07 -8.33
N LYS A 53 4.90 11.23 -9.00
CA LYS A 53 4.74 12.22 -10.08
C LYS A 53 4.96 13.64 -9.58
N ALA A 54 4.38 13.98 -8.42
CA ALA A 54 4.54 15.30 -7.83
C ALA A 54 6.02 15.62 -7.55
N LEU A 55 6.76 14.65 -7.00
CA LEU A 55 8.19 14.78 -6.74
C LEU A 55 9.00 14.98 -8.04
N LEU A 56 8.70 14.22 -9.09
CA LEU A 56 9.32 14.39 -10.40
C LEU A 56 9.05 15.77 -11.01
N TYR A 57 7.81 16.26 -10.93
CA TYR A 57 7.47 17.60 -11.42
C TYR A 57 8.21 18.68 -10.62
N GLN A 58 8.29 18.56 -9.30
CA GLN A 58 9.00 19.50 -8.45
C GLN A 58 10.49 19.53 -8.76
N ALA A 59 11.11 18.36 -8.96
CA ALA A 59 12.50 18.26 -9.39
C ALA A 59 12.72 18.91 -10.77
N MET A 60 11.78 18.70 -11.71
CA MET A 60 11.84 19.30 -13.04
C MET A 60 11.74 20.84 -13.00
N LEU A 61 10.91 21.40 -12.13
CA LEU A 61 10.78 22.85 -11.99
C LEU A 61 12.03 23.51 -11.38
N LEU A 62 12.76 22.82 -10.49
CA LEU A 62 13.98 23.36 -9.90
C LEU A 62 15.14 23.42 -10.91
N GLN A 63 15.26 22.44 -11.80
CA GLN A 63 16.35 22.41 -12.79
C GLN A 63 16.18 23.44 -13.91
N THR A 64 14.97 23.85 -14.29
CA THR A 64 14.78 24.86 -15.36
C THR A 64 15.35 26.23 -14.99
N LEU A 65 15.26 26.62 -13.71
CA LEU A 65 15.88 27.84 -13.19
C LEU A 65 17.41 27.81 -13.33
N THR A 66 18.02 26.66 -13.03
CA THR A 66 19.47 26.48 -13.17
C THR A 66 19.91 26.51 -14.64
N MET A 67 19.15 25.89 -15.53
CA MET A 67 19.43 25.88 -16.97
C MET A 67 19.33 27.27 -17.59
N ALA A 68 18.36 28.09 -17.19
CA ALA A 68 18.24 29.48 -17.65
C ALA A 68 19.45 30.33 -17.26
N GLY A 69 19.94 30.19 -16.03
CA GLY A 69 21.15 30.88 -15.57
C GLY A 69 22.41 30.47 -16.34
N VAL A 70 22.57 29.16 -16.60
CA VAL A 70 23.68 28.65 -17.43
C VAL A 70 23.60 29.21 -18.85
N PHE A 71 22.41 29.28 -19.44
CA PHE A 71 22.20 29.82 -20.78
C PHE A 71 22.65 31.29 -20.89
N ILE A 72 22.28 32.11 -19.91
CA ILE A 72 22.69 33.53 -19.84
C ILE A 72 24.21 33.64 -19.67
N ALA A 73 24.81 32.82 -18.80
CA ALA A 73 26.26 32.82 -18.57
C ALA A 73 27.05 32.45 -19.84
N VAL A 74 26.57 31.47 -20.62
CA VAL A 74 27.18 31.07 -21.90
C VAL A 74 27.10 32.19 -22.93
N ILE A 75 25.94 32.86 -23.07
CA ILE A 75 25.79 34.00 -23.98
C ILE A 75 26.78 35.12 -23.63
N LYS A 76 26.95 35.42 -22.34
CA LYS A 76 27.89 36.45 -21.86
C LYS A 76 29.36 36.07 -22.06
N LEU A 77 29.70 34.79 -22.22
CA LEU A 77 31.08 34.36 -22.48
C LEU A 77 31.47 34.49 -23.95
N ILE A 78 30.49 34.42 -24.86
CA ILE A 78 30.69 34.42 -26.31
C ILE A 78 30.65 35.84 -26.89
N ASN A 79 29.90 36.76 -26.27
CA ASN A 79 29.88 38.20 -26.60
C ASN A 79 30.89 38.99 -25.77
#